data_AF-I4B0C7-F1
#
_entry.id   AF-I4B0C7-F1
#
_cell.length_a   1.000
_cell.length_b   1.000
_cell.length_c   1.000
_cell.angle_alpha   90.00
_cell.angle_beta   90.00
_cell.angle_gamma   90.00
#
_symmetry.space_group_name_H-M   'P 1'
#
loop_
_entity.id
_entity.type
_entity.pdbx_description
1 polymer ?
#
loop_
_entity_poly.entity_id
_entity_poly.type
_entity_poly.pdbx_seq_one_letter_code
_entity_poly.pdbx_strand_id
1 'polypeptide(L)'
;MDKSNHNPARPRHGRTYNEEYFAVITTEEQAFWLGMFYGDGFLSPSKKTVGISLAEQDRHHLCKLAITVGDKPASIRTYEPKEGNWQVQRTVRILFGRKRFYETFVALGYGNRKADYADFPSIPDHLLRHFIRGMFDADGYVTHSLSRGKYKSIVRFRFSISVANESFAQRLRDTLQAATGEYIGISRDKTIWAVRATNQKALVALHHYLYEGATVFLERKRKKFDEAILCSANCAAQPAA
;
A
#
# COMPACT_ATOMS: atom_id res chain seq x y z
N MET A 1 -35.85 27.64 10.51
CA MET A 1 -35.03 27.78 9.30
C MET A 1 -34.24 26.49 9.13
N ASP A 2 -34.82 25.53 8.43
CA ASP A 2 -34.24 24.21 8.18
C ASP A 2 -33.51 24.24 6.83
N LYS A 3 -32.20 24.06 6.82
CA LYS A 3 -31.41 23.87 5.59
C LYS A 3 -31.05 22.40 5.48
N SER A 4 -32.04 21.61 5.09
CA SER A 4 -31.83 20.25 4.61
C SER A 4 -30.99 20.32 3.33
N ASN A 5 -29.72 19.95 3.46
CA ASN A 5 -28.76 19.96 2.36
C ASN A 5 -29.02 18.74 1.46
N HIS A 6 -30.07 18.82 0.65
CA HIS A 6 -30.45 17.79 -0.32
C HIS A 6 -29.50 17.87 -1.52
N ASN A 7 -28.40 17.12 -1.46
CA ASN A 7 -27.54 16.95 -2.63
C ASN A 7 -28.32 16.14 -3.67
N PRO A 8 -28.66 16.68 -4.86
CA PRO A 8 -29.49 15.96 -5.81
C PRO A 8 -28.78 14.69 -6.26
N ALA A 9 -29.47 13.55 -6.12
CA ALA A 9 -29.02 12.27 -6.64
C ALA A 9 -28.83 12.40 -8.16
N ARG A 10 -27.58 12.56 -8.59
CA ARG A 10 -27.24 12.58 -10.01
C ARG A 10 -27.66 11.25 -10.65
N PRO A 11 -28.20 11.27 -11.88
CA PRO A 11 -28.64 10.07 -12.57
C PRO A 11 -27.47 9.08 -12.66
N ARG A 12 -27.68 7.86 -12.16
CA ARG A 12 -26.73 6.75 -12.29
C ARG A 12 -26.71 6.29 -13.74
N HIS A 13 -26.06 7.05 -14.63
CA HIS A 13 -25.53 6.46 -15.86
C HIS A 13 -24.65 5.28 -15.43
N GLY A 14 -25.00 4.07 -15.86
CA GLY A 14 -24.48 2.82 -15.33
C GLY A 14 -22.96 2.81 -15.39
N ARG A 15 -22.30 3.03 -14.25
CA ARG A 15 -20.86 2.84 -14.13
C ARG A 15 -20.59 1.35 -14.30
N THR A 16 -19.83 1.03 -15.32
CA THR A 16 -19.37 -0.31 -15.66
C THR A 16 -17.90 -0.42 -15.25
N TYR A 17 -17.56 -1.52 -14.60
CA TYR A 17 -16.20 -1.97 -14.32
C TYR A 17 -16.27 -3.49 -14.11
N ASN A 18 -15.14 -4.18 -14.23
CA ASN A 18 -15.05 -5.61 -14.02
C ASN A 18 -15.25 -5.95 -12.54
N GLU A 19 -16.45 -6.41 -12.19
CA GLU A 19 -16.80 -6.80 -10.81
C GLU A 19 -16.05 -8.04 -10.32
N GLU A 20 -15.41 -8.78 -11.25
CA GLU A 20 -14.69 -10.04 -11.03
C GLU A 20 -13.18 -9.86 -11.02
N TYR A 21 -12.70 -8.62 -11.14
CA TYR A 21 -11.28 -8.33 -11.34
C TYR A 21 -10.38 -8.97 -10.27
N PHE A 22 -10.87 -9.07 -9.03
CA PHE A 22 -10.15 -9.67 -7.90
C PHE A 22 -10.64 -11.07 -7.52
N ALA A 23 -11.56 -11.67 -8.29
CA ALA A 23 -12.11 -12.99 -7.98
C ALA A 23 -11.04 -14.09 -8.05
N VAL A 24 -10.12 -13.97 -9.01
CA VAL A 24 -8.94 -14.84 -9.15
C VAL A 24 -7.73 -13.99 -9.49
N ILE A 25 -6.67 -14.11 -8.68
CA ILE A 25 -5.43 -13.36 -8.86
C ILE A 25 -4.47 -14.16 -9.74
N THR A 26 -4.26 -13.67 -10.96
CA THR A 26 -3.46 -14.35 -12.01
C THR A 26 -2.38 -13.47 -12.63
N THR A 27 -2.37 -12.18 -12.32
CA THR A 27 -1.45 -11.19 -12.90
C THR A 27 -0.75 -10.37 -11.83
N GLU A 28 0.38 -9.77 -12.21
CA GLU A 28 1.10 -8.79 -11.41
C GLU A 28 0.18 -7.62 -11.00
N GLU A 29 -0.58 -7.05 -11.93
CA GLU A 29 -1.46 -5.92 -11.67
C GLU A 29 -2.57 -6.26 -10.67
N GLN A 30 -3.19 -7.43 -10.78
CA GLN A 30 -4.20 -7.89 -9.82
C GLN A 30 -3.61 -8.02 -8.41
N ALA A 31 -2.46 -8.68 -8.28
CA ALA A 31 -1.80 -8.88 -7.00
C ALA A 31 -1.37 -7.54 -6.37
N PHE A 32 -0.75 -6.67 -7.17
CA PHE A 32 -0.34 -5.33 -6.76
C PHE A 32 -1.52 -4.51 -6.24
N TRP A 33 -2.60 -4.41 -7.02
CA TRP A 33 -3.76 -3.62 -6.60
C TRP A 33 -4.44 -4.21 -5.37
N LEU A 34 -4.50 -5.53 -5.25
CA LEU A 34 -5.00 -6.17 -4.03
C LEU A 34 -4.16 -5.75 -2.81
N GLY A 35 -2.83 -5.74 -2.93
CA GLY A 35 -1.93 -5.24 -1.88
C GLY A 35 -2.15 -3.77 -1.54
N MET A 36 -2.34 -2.92 -2.56
CA MET A 36 -2.67 -1.50 -2.38
C MET A 36 -3.97 -1.31 -1.62
N PHE A 37 -4.99 -2.13 -1.91
CA PHE A 37 -6.18 -2.16 -1.09
C PHE A 37 -5.78 -2.53 0.34
N TYR A 38 -5.12 -3.66 0.60
CA TYR A 38 -4.79 -4.09 1.98
C TYR A 38 -4.11 -2.99 2.83
N GLY A 39 -3.36 -2.09 2.18
CA GLY A 39 -2.86 -0.86 2.78
C GLY A 39 -3.87 0.28 2.88
N ASP A 40 -4.37 0.86 1.78
CA ASP A 40 -5.15 2.12 1.81
C ASP A 40 -6.65 1.97 1.49
N GLY A 41 -7.08 0.74 1.31
CA GLY A 41 -8.44 0.33 1.00
C GLY A 41 -9.34 0.25 2.23
N PHE A 42 -10.64 0.39 2.00
CA PHE A 42 -11.67 0.28 3.03
C PHE A 42 -12.97 -0.30 2.50
N LEU A 43 -13.76 -0.87 3.40
CA LEU A 43 -15.11 -1.33 3.14
C LEU A 43 -16.14 -0.38 3.74
N SER A 44 -17.28 -0.25 3.07
CA SER A 44 -18.50 0.34 3.62
C SER A 44 -19.61 -0.71 3.59
N PRO A 45 -19.81 -1.46 4.70
CA PRO A 45 -20.78 -2.55 4.74
C PRO A 45 -22.21 -2.11 4.51
N SER A 46 -22.60 -0.96 5.07
CA SER A 46 -23.93 -0.38 4.88
C SER A 46 -24.23 0.00 3.43
N LYS A 47 -23.20 0.36 2.67
CA LYS A 47 -23.32 0.74 1.24
C LYS A 47 -22.86 -0.36 0.29
N LYS A 48 -22.42 -1.51 0.80
CA LYS A 48 -21.78 -2.60 0.02
C LYS A 48 -20.77 -2.06 -1.00
N THR A 49 -19.88 -1.19 -0.51
CA THR A 49 -18.90 -0.48 -1.32
C THR A 49 -17.48 -0.80 -0.86
N VAL A 50 -16.57 -1.03 -1.80
CA VAL A 50 -15.12 -1.03 -1.58
C VAL A 50 -14.57 0.31 -2.02
N GLY A 51 -13.57 0.87 -1.34
CA GLY A 51 -12.95 2.11 -1.76
C GLY A 51 -11.47 2.14 -1.45
N ILE A 52 -10.75 3.03 -2.11
CA ILE A 52 -9.36 3.38 -1.81
C ILE A 52 -9.23 4.89 -1.87
N SER A 53 -8.49 5.46 -0.93
CA SER A 53 -8.21 6.91 -0.88
C SER A 53 -6.71 7.14 -0.83
N LEU A 54 -6.20 8.01 -1.70
CA LEU A 54 -4.79 8.40 -1.72
C LEU A 54 -4.66 9.93 -1.57
N ALA A 55 -3.44 10.41 -1.33
CA ALA A 55 -3.15 11.84 -1.42
C ALA A 55 -3.35 12.32 -2.87
N GLU A 56 -3.75 13.59 -3.07
CA GLU A 56 -4.01 14.14 -4.41
C GLU A 56 -2.78 14.02 -5.35
N GLN A 57 -1.55 14.12 -4.82
CA GLN A 57 -0.33 13.92 -5.60
C GLN A 57 -0.26 12.53 -6.27
N ASP A 58 -0.95 11.53 -5.72
CA ASP A 58 -0.97 10.15 -6.20
C ASP A 58 -2.22 9.86 -7.07
N ARG A 59 -2.97 10.89 -7.50
CA ARG A 59 -4.18 10.75 -8.35
C ARG A 59 -3.96 9.93 -9.61
N HIS A 60 -2.82 10.11 -10.28
CA HIS A 60 -2.52 9.36 -11.49
C HIS A 60 -2.50 7.84 -11.25
N HIS A 61 -2.12 7.42 -10.03
CA HIS A 61 -2.14 6.02 -9.63
C HIS A 61 -3.59 5.49 -9.54
N LEU A 62 -4.54 6.27 -8.99
CA LEU A 62 -5.96 5.89 -9.05
C LEU A 62 -6.53 5.90 -10.48
N CYS A 63 -6.01 6.75 -11.38
CA CYS A 63 -6.39 6.69 -12.80
C CYS A 63 -5.97 5.36 -13.43
N LYS A 64 -4.75 4.86 -13.13
CA LYS A 64 -4.28 3.53 -13.55
C LYS A 64 -5.21 2.45 -13.01
N LEU A 65 -5.51 2.44 -11.71
CA LEU A 65 -6.45 1.49 -11.11
C LEU A 65 -7.80 1.50 -11.82
N ALA A 66 -8.38 2.68 -12.05
CA ALA A 66 -9.67 2.82 -12.73
C ALA A 66 -9.65 2.15 -14.10
N ILE A 67 -8.65 2.44 -14.93
CA ILE A 67 -8.49 1.84 -16.26
C ILE A 67 -8.31 0.33 -16.16
N THR A 68 -7.43 -0.13 -15.25
CA THR A 68 -7.10 -1.53 -15.04
C THR A 68 -8.34 -2.37 -14.68
N VAL A 69 -9.25 -1.84 -13.85
CA VAL A 69 -10.49 -2.54 -13.49
C VAL A 69 -11.63 -2.31 -14.48
N GLY A 70 -11.38 -1.64 -15.61
CA GLY A 70 -12.40 -1.36 -16.65
C GLY A 70 -13.36 -0.22 -16.32
N ASP A 71 -12.97 0.67 -15.42
CA ASP A 71 -13.67 1.90 -15.03
C ASP A 71 -13.10 3.13 -15.74
N LYS A 72 -13.63 4.31 -15.44
CA LYS A 72 -13.20 5.59 -16.00
C LYS A 72 -12.51 6.45 -14.94
N PRO A 73 -11.39 7.14 -15.24
CA PRO A 73 -10.78 8.11 -14.33
C PRO A 73 -11.73 9.20 -13.82
N ALA A 74 -12.78 9.53 -14.58
CA ALA A 74 -13.85 10.46 -14.16
C ALA A 74 -14.63 10.01 -12.90
N SER A 75 -14.52 8.73 -12.52
CA SER A 75 -15.10 8.17 -11.29
C SER A 75 -14.34 8.58 -10.02
N ILE A 76 -13.12 9.12 -10.16
CA ILE A 76 -12.27 9.57 -9.04
C ILE A 76 -12.72 10.94 -8.55
N ARG A 77 -13.05 11.03 -7.26
CA ARG A 77 -13.49 12.27 -6.62
C ARG A 77 -12.40 12.82 -5.71
N THR A 78 -12.26 14.13 -5.70
CA THR A 78 -11.39 14.86 -4.77
C THR A 78 -12.20 15.26 -3.53
N TYR A 79 -11.56 15.18 -2.37
CA TYR A 79 -12.09 15.51 -1.06
C TYR A 79 -11.16 16.51 -0.39
N GLU A 80 -11.70 17.69 -0.09
CA GLU A 80 -10.98 18.74 0.62
C GLU A 80 -10.85 18.39 2.11
N PRO A 81 -9.76 18.82 2.77
CA PRO A 81 -9.67 18.76 4.22
C PRO A 81 -10.79 19.58 4.86
N LYS A 82 -11.20 19.18 6.08
CA LYS A 82 -12.16 19.97 6.85
C LYS A 82 -11.55 21.35 7.16
N GLU A 83 -12.37 22.39 7.10
CA GLU A 83 -11.96 23.75 7.46
C GLU A 83 -11.25 23.78 8.82
N GLY A 84 -10.14 24.51 8.89
CA GLY A 84 -9.32 24.65 10.10
C GLY A 84 -8.23 23.59 10.30
N ASN A 85 -8.17 22.54 9.49
CA ASN A 85 -7.10 21.52 9.58
C ASN A 85 -6.13 21.57 8.38
N TRP A 86 -5.37 22.67 8.29
CA TRP A 86 -4.40 22.94 7.22
C TRP A 86 -3.27 21.88 7.10
N GLN A 87 -3.11 21.01 8.10
CA GLN A 87 -2.15 19.91 8.05
C GLN A 87 -2.65 18.70 7.26
N VAL A 88 -3.95 18.62 6.96
CA VAL A 88 -4.53 17.52 6.18
C VAL A 88 -4.49 17.89 4.70
N GLN A 89 -3.77 17.08 3.92
CA GLN A 89 -3.70 17.25 2.47
C GLN A 89 -5.02 16.84 1.81
N ARG A 90 -5.29 17.39 0.61
CA ARG A 90 -6.38 16.91 -0.25
C ARG A 90 -6.20 15.43 -0.53
N THR A 91 -7.34 14.73 -0.58
CA THR A 91 -7.36 13.31 -0.92
C THR A 91 -8.20 13.06 -2.15
N VAL A 92 -7.82 12.04 -2.91
CA VAL A 92 -8.59 11.49 -4.03
C VAL A 92 -9.09 10.12 -3.66
N ARG A 93 -10.28 9.78 -4.15
CA ARG A 93 -10.91 8.50 -3.84
C ARG A 93 -11.70 7.97 -5.01
N ILE A 94 -11.61 6.67 -5.19
CA ILE A 94 -12.49 5.88 -6.05
C ILE A 94 -13.27 4.88 -5.20
N LEU A 95 -14.53 4.65 -5.55
CA LEU A 95 -15.47 3.79 -4.82
C LEU A 95 -16.06 2.75 -5.76
N PHE A 96 -16.12 1.48 -5.40
CA PHE A 96 -16.71 0.39 -6.16
C PHE A 96 -17.93 -0.14 -5.40
N GLY A 97 -19.12 0.31 -5.80
CA GLY A 97 -20.40 0.02 -5.11
C GLY A 97 -21.20 -1.15 -5.67
N ARG A 98 -20.57 -2.13 -6.31
CA ARG A 98 -21.24 -3.33 -6.83
C ARG A 98 -21.13 -4.45 -5.80
N LYS A 99 -22.26 -5.13 -5.56
CA LYS A 99 -22.38 -6.18 -4.55
C LYS A 99 -21.34 -7.29 -4.73
N ARG A 100 -21.16 -7.77 -5.96
CA ARG A 100 -20.20 -8.85 -6.29
C ARG A 100 -18.75 -8.46 -5.99
N PHE A 101 -18.37 -7.24 -6.38
CA PHE A 101 -17.04 -6.71 -6.08
C PHE A 101 -16.81 -6.59 -4.56
N TYR A 102 -17.81 -6.11 -3.81
CA TYR A 102 -17.75 -6.07 -2.35
C TYR A 102 -17.64 -7.47 -1.72
N GLU A 103 -18.44 -8.43 -2.16
CA GLU A 103 -18.43 -9.80 -1.65
C GLU A 103 -17.11 -10.52 -1.94
N THR A 104 -16.49 -10.24 -3.09
CA THR A 104 -15.15 -10.74 -3.43
C THR A 104 -14.11 -10.31 -2.38
N PHE A 105 -14.12 -9.04 -1.97
CA PHE A 105 -13.21 -8.58 -0.91
C PHE A 105 -13.52 -9.26 0.42
N VAL A 106 -14.79 -9.33 0.82
CA VAL A 106 -15.16 -10.04 2.06
C VAL A 106 -14.66 -11.50 2.04
N ALA A 107 -14.80 -12.20 0.92
CA ALA A 107 -14.32 -13.57 0.75
C ALA A 107 -12.78 -13.70 0.78
N LEU A 108 -12.05 -12.67 0.33
CA LEU A 108 -10.59 -12.60 0.42
C LEU A 108 -10.09 -12.33 1.86
N GLY A 109 -10.98 -12.22 2.86
CA GLY A 109 -10.62 -11.99 4.25
C GLY A 109 -10.58 -10.51 4.63
N TYR A 110 -11.16 -9.65 3.81
CA TYR A 110 -11.23 -8.22 4.03
C TYR A 110 -12.29 -7.88 5.09
N GLY A 111 -11.83 -7.58 6.30
CA GLY A 111 -12.68 -7.18 7.41
C GLY A 111 -13.17 -5.73 7.35
N ASN A 112 -14.08 -5.38 8.28
CA ASN A 112 -14.61 -4.02 8.42
C ASN A 112 -13.53 -3.01 8.83
N ARG A 113 -12.54 -3.45 9.60
CA ARG A 113 -11.34 -2.70 9.97
C ARG A 113 -10.11 -3.49 9.55
N LYS A 114 -8.99 -2.81 9.34
CA LYS A 114 -7.69 -3.48 9.05
C LYS A 114 -7.31 -4.54 10.08
N ALA A 115 -7.66 -4.32 11.35
CA ALA A 115 -7.41 -5.27 12.45
C ALA A 115 -8.28 -6.54 12.35
N ASP A 116 -9.40 -6.46 11.62
CA ASP A 116 -10.32 -7.58 11.41
C ASP A 116 -9.98 -8.36 10.12
N TYR A 117 -8.82 -8.09 9.49
CA TYR A 117 -8.40 -8.85 8.32
C TYR A 117 -8.08 -10.27 8.77
N ALA A 118 -8.80 -11.23 8.19
CA ALA A 118 -8.85 -12.60 8.68
C ALA A 118 -7.49 -13.30 8.53
N ASP A 119 -6.82 -13.12 7.38
CA ASP A 119 -5.47 -13.64 7.10
C ASP A 119 -4.91 -13.06 5.78
N PHE A 120 -3.72 -13.50 5.40
CA PHE A 120 -3.13 -13.26 4.08
C PHE A 120 -4.03 -13.87 2.98
N PRO A 121 -4.38 -13.13 1.91
CA PRO A 121 -5.21 -13.66 0.85
C PRO A 121 -4.51 -14.81 0.12
N SER A 122 -5.29 -15.77 -0.40
CA SER A 122 -4.77 -16.84 -1.24
C SER A 122 -4.29 -16.25 -2.58
N ILE A 123 -2.98 -16.14 -2.74
CA ILE A 123 -2.29 -15.59 -3.92
C ILE A 123 -1.23 -16.60 -4.34
N PRO A 124 -1.10 -16.92 -5.64
CA PRO A 124 0.00 -17.76 -6.13
C PRO A 124 1.37 -17.24 -5.68
N ASP A 125 2.28 -18.13 -5.29
CA ASP A 125 3.58 -17.75 -4.71
C ASP A 125 4.39 -16.80 -5.61
N HIS A 126 4.35 -17.02 -6.92
CA HIS A 126 5.04 -16.17 -7.90
C HIS A 126 4.46 -14.74 -8.00
N LEU A 127 3.23 -14.51 -7.53
CA LEU A 127 2.58 -13.20 -7.46
C LEU A 127 2.69 -12.53 -6.08
N LEU A 128 3.17 -13.26 -5.07
CA LEU A 128 3.22 -12.79 -3.69
C LEU A 128 4.09 -11.53 -3.54
N ARG A 129 5.19 -11.45 -4.30
CA ARG A 129 6.06 -10.26 -4.36
C ARG A 129 5.31 -9.01 -4.80
N HIS A 130 4.37 -9.14 -5.74
CA HIS A 130 3.61 -8.03 -6.30
C HIS A 130 2.55 -7.54 -5.30
N PHE A 131 1.89 -8.48 -4.61
CA PHE A 131 1.00 -8.15 -3.49
C PHE A 131 1.72 -7.40 -2.37
N ILE A 132 2.89 -7.90 -1.94
CA ILE A 132 3.67 -7.24 -0.89
C ILE A 132 4.17 -5.87 -1.35
N ARG A 133 4.54 -5.71 -2.62
CA ARG A 133 4.87 -4.39 -3.20
C ARG A 133 3.68 -3.44 -3.09
N GLY A 134 2.47 -3.89 -3.43
CA GLY A 134 1.25 -3.08 -3.27
C GLY A 134 1.03 -2.64 -1.82
N MET A 135 1.24 -3.54 -0.85
CA MET A 135 1.15 -3.17 0.58
C MET A 135 2.20 -2.14 0.99
N PHE A 136 3.44 -2.30 0.51
CA PHE A 136 4.52 -1.34 0.76
C PHE A 136 4.21 0.02 0.13
N ASP A 137 3.73 0.04 -1.11
CA ASP A 137 3.45 1.28 -1.83
C ASP A 137 2.30 2.06 -1.17
N ALA A 138 1.30 1.37 -0.60
CA ALA A 138 0.26 1.97 0.23
C ALA A 138 0.82 2.48 1.58
N ASP A 139 1.14 1.58 2.52
CA ASP A 139 1.38 1.94 3.94
C ASP A 139 2.82 1.61 4.42
N GLY A 140 3.70 1.22 3.50
CA GLY A 140 5.11 1.01 3.78
C GLY A 140 5.91 2.31 3.83
N TYR A 141 7.10 2.26 4.42
CA TYR A 141 8.04 3.36 4.31
C TYR A 141 9.47 2.84 4.23
N VAL A 142 10.30 3.67 3.60
CA VAL A 142 11.74 3.50 3.54
C VAL A 142 12.40 4.85 3.84
N THR A 143 13.41 4.84 4.71
CA THR A 143 14.20 6.02 5.05
C THR A 143 15.67 5.65 5.20
N HIS A 144 16.52 6.65 4.99
CA HIS A 144 17.90 6.65 5.45
C HIS A 144 18.11 7.92 6.29
N SER A 145 18.93 7.85 7.33
CA SER A 145 19.29 9.03 8.11
C SER A 145 20.73 8.97 8.59
N LEU A 146 21.39 10.12 8.61
CA LEU A 146 22.73 10.24 9.16
C LEU A 146 22.63 10.44 10.67
N SER A 147 23.10 9.45 11.43
CA SER A 147 23.31 9.60 12.86
C SER A 147 24.70 10.13 13.11
N ARG A 148 24.81 11.38 13.55
CA ARG A 148 26.09 11.95 14.01
C ARG A 148 26.39 11.45 15.41
N GLY A 149 27.30 10.48 15.53
CA GLY A 149 27.87 10.08 16.82
C GLY A 149 29.03 10.98 17.21
N LYS A 150 29.46 10.91 18.47
CA LYS A 150 30.60 11.68 19.01
C LYS A 150 31.90 11.44 18.23
N TYR A 151 32.09 10.24 17.67
CA TYR A 151 33.33 9.83 17.00
C TYR A 151 33.16 9.46 15.53
N LYS A 152 31.96 9.08 15.09
CA LYS A 152 31.68 8.76 13.69
C LYS A 152 30.22 8.98 13.35
N SER A 153 29.97 9.37 12.10
CA SER A 153 28.61 9.37 11.56
C SER A 153 28.26 7.98 11.04
N ILE A 154 27.05 7.51 11.31
CA ILE A 154 26.53 6.22 10.85
C ILE A 154 25.26 6.47 10.07
N VAL A 155 25.17 5.93 8.86
CA VAL A 155 23.90 5.92 8.12
C VAL A 155 23.02 4.80 8.65
N ARG A 156 21.81 5.16 9.06
CA ARG A 156 20.78 4.22 9.50
C ARG A 156 19.75 4.07 8.40
N PHE A 157 19.44 2.83 8.07
CA PHE A 157 18.37 2.50 7.14
C PHE A 157 17.15 2.02 7.91
N ARG A 158 15.97 2.26 7.35
CA ARG A 158 14.73 1.68 7.87
C ARG A 158 13.78 1.42 6.73
N PHE A 159 13.46 0.16 6.51
CA PHE A 159 12.27 -0.28 5.81
C PHE A 159 11.24 -0.75 6.82
N SER A 160 9.96 -0.50 6.55
CA SER A 160 8.87 -1.04 7.33
C SER A 160 7.60 -1.21 6.51
N ILE A 161 6.86 -2.28 6.77
CA ILE A 161 5.43 -2.40 6.45
C ILE A 161 4.68 -2.58 7.76
N SER A 162 3.61 -1.81 7.95
CA SER A 162 2.77 -1.88 9.14
C SER A 162 1.50 -2.63 8.83
N VAL A 163 1.09 -3.52 9.73
CA VAL A 163 -0.14 -4.31 9.64
C VAL A 163 -0.81 -4.39 11.02
N ALA A 164 -2.12 -4.62 11.05
CA ALA A 164 -2.90 -4.60 12.29
C ALA A 164 -3.16 -6.00 12.89
N ASN A 165 -2.64 -7.06 12.26
CA ASN A 165 -2.83 -8.45 12.65
C ASN A 165 -1.45 -9.13 12.86
N GLU A 166 -1.28 -9.85 13.96
CA GLU A 166 -0.04 -10.54 14.34
C GLU A 166 0.31 -11.70 13.40
N SER A 167 -0.64 -12.60 13.11
CA SER A 167 -0.41 -13.74 12.21
C SER A 167 -0.01 -13.25 10.82
N PHE A 168 -0.67 -12.18 10.36
CA PHE A 168 -0.32 -11.51 9.11
C PHE A 168 1.11 -10.97 9.15
N ALA A 169 1.49 -10.29 10.23
CA ALA A 169 2.83 -9.73 10.38
C ALA A 169 3.92 -10.83 10.40
N GLN A 170 3.66 -11.95 11.08
CA GLN A 170 4.57 -13.10 11.12
C GLN A 170 4.74 -13.70 9.72
N ARG A 171 3.64 -13.96 9.00
CA ARG A 171 3.71 -14.50 7.63
C ARG A 171 4.41 -13.54 6.66
N LEU A 172 4.15 -12.24 6.79
CA LEU A 172 4.85 -11.21 6.00
C LEU A 172 6.36 -11.22 6.27
N ARG A 173 6.75 -11.28 7.55
CA ARG A 173 8.15 -11.39 7.97
C ARG A 173 8.81 -12.63 7.38
N ASP A 174 8.18 -13.79 7.54
CA ASP A 174 8.71 -15.08 7.06
C ASP A 174 8.88 -15.08 5.54
N THR A 175 7.88 -14.55 4.82
CA THR A 175 7.93 -14.42 3.36
C THR A 175 9.09 -13.54 2.90
N LEU A 176 9.24 -12.35 3.51
CA LEU A 176 10.32 -11.43 3.16
C LEU A 176 11.70 -12.00 3.51
N GLN A 177 11.82 -12.67 4.64
CA GLN A 177 13.08 -13.30 5.07
C GLN A 177 13.45 -14.47 4.15
N ALA A 178 12.49 -15.31 3.76
CA ALA A 178 12.73 -16.40 2.81
C ALA A 178 13.13 -15.87 1.42
N ALA A 179 12.46 -14.82 0.93
CA ALA A 179 12.74 -14.24 -0.37
C ALA A 179 14.09 -13.50 -0.45
N THR A 180 14.54 -12.90 0.65
CA THR A 180 15.76 -12.08 0.66
C THR A 180 16.99 -12.81 1.20
N GLY A 181 16.80 -13.88 1.98
CA GLY A 181 17.88 -14.52 2.75
C GLY A 181 18.40 -13.65 3.90
N GLU A 182 17.78 -12.51 4.17
CA GLU A 182 18.24 -11.50 5.12
C GLU A 182 17.32 -11.44 6.34
N TYR A 183 17.88 -11.05 7.50
CA TYR A 183 17.08 -10.93 8.72
C TYR A 183 16.01 -9.84 8.60
N ILE A 184 14.75 -10.23 8.81
CA ILE A 184 13.61 -9.32 8.89
C ILE A 184 13.05 -9.36 10.31
N GLY A 185 13.00 -8.20 10.96
CA GLY A 185 12.47 -8.07 12.31
C GLY A 185 10.95 -7.87 12.31
N ILE A 186 10.33 -8.19 13.44
CA ILE A 186 8.96 -7.81 13.77
C ILE A 186 8.95 -7.06 15.09
N SER A 187 8.09 -6.07 15.21
CA SER A 187 7.90 -5.31 16.46
C SER A 187 6.46 -4.84 16.58
N ARG A 188 6.00 -4.62 17.80
CA ARG A 188 4.64 -4.15 18.07
C ARG A 188 4.68 -2.79 18.73
N ASP A 189 3.85 -1.87 18.25
CA ASP A 189 3.52 -0.63 18.93
C ASP A 189 1.99 -0.55 19.08
N LYS A 190 1.51 -0.60 20.32
CA LYS A 190 0.08 -0.69 20.67
C LYS A 190 -0.63 -1.83 19.93
N THR A 191 -1.39 -1.50 18.89
CA THR A 191 -2.20 -2.44 18.08
C THR A 191 -1.61 -2.67 16.68
N ILE A 192 -0.46 -2.05 16.38
CA ILE A 192 0.17 -2.10 15.06
C ILE A 192 1.43 -2.93 15.14
N TRP A 193 1.53 -3.90 14.25
CA TRP A 193 2.72 -4.71 14.03
C TRP A 193 3.50 -4.13 12.87
N ALA A 194 4.81 -3.97 13.05
CA ALA A 194 5.70 -3.45 12.04
C ALA A 194 6.75 -4.51 11.70
N VAL A 195 6.75 -4.94 10.43
CA VAL A 195 7.76 -5.81 9.83
C VAL A 195 8.86 -4.94 9.24
N ARG A 196 10.09 -5.09 9.73
CA ARG A 196 11.16 -4.09 9.58
C ARG A 196 12.48 -4.69 9.12
N ALA A 197 13.21 -3.95 8.30
CA ALA A 197 14.62 -4.18 8.03
C ALA A 197 15.40 -2.90 8.29
N THR A 198 16.55 -3.01 8.95
CA THR A 198 17.38 -1.86 9.36
C THR A 198 18.82 -1.92 8.85
N ASN A 199 19.21 -3.06 8.27
CA ASN A 199 20.53 -3.24 7.69
C ASN A 199 20.48 -3.01 6.17
N GLN A 200 21.63 -2.64 5.61
CA GLN A 200 21.77 -2.28 4.20
C GLN A 200 21.53 -3.45 3.25
N LYS A 201 22.04 -4.65 3.56
CA LYS A 201 21.91 -5.83 2.70
C LYS A 201 20.45 -6.22 2.51
N ALA A 202 19.71 -6.29 3.62
CA ALA A 202 18.27 -6.49 3.62
C ALA A 202 17.53 -5.42 2.79
N LEU A 203 17.95 -4.15 2.88
CA LEU A 203 17.33 -3.07 2.11
C LEU A 203 17.49 -3.28 0.60
N VAL A 204 18.70 -3.62 0.15
CA VAL A 204 18.99 -3.91 -1.27
C VAL A 204 18.24 -5.15 -1.75
N ALA A 205 18.23 -6.23 -0.95
CA ALA A 205 17.52 -7.45 -1.29
C ALA A 205 15.99 -7.25 -1.36
N LEU A 206 15.42 -6.46 -0.44
CA LEU A 206 14.01 -6.10 -0.46
C LEU A 206 13.65 -5.25 -1.67
N HIS A 207 14.49 -4.28 -2.02
CA HIS A 207 14.28 -3.46 -3.21
C HIS A 207 14.22 -4.31 -4.48
N HIS A 208 15.20 -5.21 -4.63
CA HIS A 208 15.29 -6.14 -5.74
C HIS A 208 14.05 -7.06 -5.79
N TYR A 209 13.71 -7.72 -4.68
CA TYR A 209 12.54 -8.61 -4.60
C TYR A 209 11.22 -7.91 -4.96
N LEU A 210 11.00 -6.68 -4.50
CA LEU A 210 9.73 -5.99 -4.70
C LEU A 210 9.57 -5.46 -6.13
N TYR A 211 10.65 -4.98 -6.73
CA TYR A 211 10.55 -4.15 -7.92
C TYR A 211 11.33 -4.62 -9.15
N GLU A 212 12.14 -5.68 -9.06
CA GLU A 212 12.76 -6.24 -10.26
C GLU A 212 11.68 -6.64 -11.28
N GLY A 213 11.80 -6.09 -12.50
CA GLY A 213 10.85 -6.33 -13.59
C GLY A 213 9.44 -5.77 -13.36
N ALA A 214 9.21 -4.95 -12.32
CA ALA A 214 7.87 -4.47 -11.99
C ALA A 214 7.31 -3.51 -13.05
N THR A 215 6.06 -3.75 -13.47
CA THR A 215 5.33 -2.89 -14.43
C THR A 215 4.40 -1.88 -13.75
N VAL A 216 4.04 -2.14 -12.48
CA VAL A 216 3.11 -1.31 -11.72
C VAL A 216 3.60 -1.08 -10.28
N PHE A 217 3.68 0.20 -9.91
CA PHE A 217 4.11 0.67 -8.58
C PHE A 217 3.77 2.14 -8.37
N LEU A 218 3.86 2.63 -7.13
CA LEU A 218 3.76 4.04 -6.79
C LEU A 218 5.12 4.72 -6.93
N GLU A 219 5.24 5.62 -7.89
CA GLU A 219 6.51 6.22 -8.34
C GLU A 219 7.26 6.91 -7.19
N ARG A 220 6.53 7.60 -6.30
CA ARG A 220 7.11 8.27 -5.14
C ARG A 220 7.76 7.29 -4.15
N LYS A 221 7.19 6.10 -3.96
CA LYS A 221 7.71 5.08 -3.04
C LYS A 221 8.93 4.40 -3.62
N ARG A 222 8.85 4.04 -4.91
CA ARG A 222 10.00 3.53 -5.67
C ARG A 222 11.18 4.49 -5.62
N LYS A 223 10.96 5.78 -5.92
CA LYS A 223 12.02 6.81 -5.87
C LYS A 223 12.69 6.90 -4.49
N LYS A 224 11.91 6.94 -3.41
CA LYS A 224 12.47 6.96 -2.04
C LYS A 224 13.29 5.71 -1.72
N PHE A 225 12.89 4.56 -2.26
CA PHE A 225 13.61 3.31 -2.08
C PHE A 225 14.94 3.35 -2.87
N ASP A 226 14.89 3.77 -4.13
CA ASP A 226 16.08 3.99 -4.96
C ASP A 226 17.10 4.93 -4.27
N GLU A 227 16.64 6.06 -3.74
CA GLU A 227 17.49 6.99 -2.98
C GLU A 227 18.14 6.34 -1.75
N ALA A 228 17.38 5.51 -1.01
CA ALA A 228 17.88 4.84 0.17
C ALA A 228 18.96 3.80 -0.16
N ILE A 229 18.81 3.04 -1.26
CA ILE A 229 19.83 2.07 -1.69
C ILE A 229 21.05 2.75 -2.33
N LEU A 230 20.89 3.89 -3.01
CA LEU A 230 22.03 4.64 -3.58
C LEU A 230 22.89 5.30 -2.51
N CYS A 231 22.27 5.88 -1.47
CA CYS A 231 22.98 6.36 -0.29
C CYS A 231 23.83 5.23 0.32
N SER A 232 23.30 4.01 0.30
CA SER A 232 24.00 2.83 0.77
C SER A 232 25.25 2.49 -0.04
N ALA A 233 25.20 2.60 -1.38
CA ALA A 233 26.36 2.33 -2.25
C ALA A 233 27.47 3.38 -2.05
N ASN A 234 27.10 4.66 -1.92
CA ASN A 234 28.06 5.75 -1.73
C ASN A 234 28.71 5.75 -0.35
N CYS A 235 28.02 5.27 0.70
CA CYS A 235 28.61 5.12 2.04
C CYS A 235 29.63 3.98 2.13
N ALA A 236 29.51 2.93 1.31
CA ALA A 236 30.50 1.86 1.24
C ALA A 236 31.80 2.30 0.53
N ALA A 237 31.74 3.36 -0.28
CA ALA A 237 32.86 3.87 -1.09
C ALA A 237 33.70 4.96 -0.40
N GLN A 238 33.34 5.40 0.82
CA GLN A 238 34.15 6.37 1.56
C GLN A 238 35.23 5.65 2.37
N PRO A 239 36.53 5.88 2.09
CA PRO A 239 37.60 5.31 2.90
C PRO A 239 37.51 5.86 4.32
N ALA A 240 37.77 4.99 5.30
CA ALA A 240 37.95 5.42 6.68
C ALA A 240 39.07 6.47 6.71
N ALA A 241 38.72 7.70 7.07
CA ALA A 241 39.68 8.76 7.39
C ALA A 241 40.29 8.49 8.76
#